data_AF-A0AAW3MXY5-F1
#
_entry.id   AF-A0AAW3MXY5-F1
#
_cell.length_a   1.000
_cell.length_b   1.000
_cell.length_c   1.000
_cell.angle_alpha   90.00
_cell.angle_beta   90.00
_cell.angle_gamma   90.00
#
_symmetry.space_group_name_H-M   'P 1'
#
loop_
_entity.id
_entity.type
_entity.pdbx_description
1 polymer ?
#
loop_
_entity_poly.entity_id
_entity_poly.type
_entity_poly.pdbx_seq_one_letter_code
_entity_poly.pdbx_strand_id
1 'polypeptide(L)' 'MQQATQQQINQLSRDEIVAILQNQGGYQCYDDEGTEYLRDVLRKDIETGVLPESVIPAAA' A
#
# COMPACT_ATOMS: atom_id res chain seq x y z
N MET A 1 13.91 -8.62 -6.05
CA MET A 1 13.60 -7.40 -5.28
C MET A 1 12.16 -7.41 -4.74
N GLN A 2 11.19 -8.03 -5.43
CA GLN A 2 9.76 -8.07 -5.05
C GLN A 2 9.36 -8.70 -3.70
N GLN A 3 10.22 -9.51 -3.05
CA GLN A 3 9.87 -10.13 -1.75
C GLN A 3 9.99 -9.15 -0.58
N ALA A 4 10.96 -8.23 -0.61
CA ALA A 4 11.15 -7.23 0.44
C ALA A 4 9.93 -6.31 0.53
N THR A 5 9.43 -5.86 -0.62
CA THR A 5 8.27 -4.96 -0.74
C THR A 5 6.99 -5.60 -0.20
N GLN A 6 6.75 -6.89 -0.46
CA GLN A 6 5.60 -7.60 0.11
C GLN A 6 5.66 -7.73 1.63
N GLN A 7 6.85 -7.98 2.18
CA GLN A 7 7.03 -8.02 3.64
C GLN A 7 6.80 -6.65 4.25
N GLN A 8 7.30 -5.57 3.64
CA GLN A 8 7.09 -4.20 4.09
C GLN A 8 5.61 -3.82 4.07
N ILE A 9 4.89 -4.12 2.98
CA ILE A 9 3.43 -3.88 2.88
C ILE A 9 2.64 -4.62 3.98
N ASN A 10 3.09 -5.81 4.37
CA ASN A 10 2.47 -6.56 5.47
C ASN A 10 2.72 -5.96 6.85
N GLN A 11 3.78 -5.16 7.02
CA GLN A 11 4.07 -4.44 8.27
C GLN A 11 3.32 -3.10 8.38
N LEU A 12 2.78 -2.57 7.27
CA LEU A 12 2.07 -1.30 7.28
C LEU A 12 0.75 -1.38 8.05
N SER A 13 0.51 -0.32 8.82
CA SER A 13 -0.78 -0.07 9.46
C SER A 13 -1.84 0.34 8.43
N ARG A 14 -3.12 0.22 8.80
CA ARG A 14 -4.23 0.66 7.93
C ARG A 14 -4.06 2.12 7.51
N ASP A 15 -3.80 3.01 8.47
CA ASP A 15 -3.60 4.44 8.20
C ASP A 15 -2.47 4.71 7.20
N GLU A 16 -1.38 3.95 7.27
CA GLU A 16 -0.27 4.10 6.32
C GLU A 16 -0.67 3.65 4.92
N ILE A 17 -1.36 2.50 4.81
CA ILE A 17 -1.87 1.99 3.53
C ILE A 17 -2.85 3.00 2.92
N VAL A 18 -3.79 3.50 3.72
CA VAL A 18 -4.75 4.53 3.31
C VAL A 18 -4.04 5.81 2.88
N ALA A 19 -3.06 6.28 3.66
CA ALA A 19 -2.30 7.48 3.32
C ALA A 19 -1.55 7.32 1.99
N ILE A 20 -0.94 6.15 1.73
CA ILE A 20 -0.25 5.88 0.46
C ILE A 20 -1.26 5.85 -0.69
N LEU A 21 -2.34 5.10 -0.56
CA LEU A 21 -3.36 4.98 -1.60
C LEU A 21 -4.04 6.32 -1.92
N GLN A 22 -4.36 7.13 -0.90
CA GLN A 22 -5.00 8.42 -1.12
C GLN A 22 -4.03 9.49 -1.64
N ASN A 23 -2.82 9.60 -1.07
CA ASN A 23 -1.88 10.67 -1.44
C ASN A 23 -1.06 10.36 -2.69
N GLN A 24 -0.74 9.09 -2.94
CA GLN A 24 0.11 8.67 -4.07
C GLN A 24 -0.70 8.00 -5.17
N GLY A 25 -1.69 7.18 -4.81
CA GLY A 25 -2.52 6.44 -5.77
C GLY A 25 -3.77 7.19 -6.24
N GLY A 26 -4.14 8.29 -5.58
CA GLY A 26 -5.34 9.06 -5.90
C GLY A 26 -6.65 8.31 -5.59
N TYR A 27 -6.60 7.28 -4.73
CA TYR A 27 -7.79 6.56 -4.30
C TYR A 27 -8.57 7.34 -3.25
N GLN A 28 -9.85 7.01 -3.10
CA GLN A 28 -10.68 7.41 -1.97
C GLN A 28 -10.91 6.15 -1.14
N CYS A 29 -10.27 6.07 0.03
CA CYS A 29 -10.45 4.93 0.93
C CYS A 29 -11.56 5.25 1.94
N TYR A 30 -12.48 4.32 2.12
CA TYR A 30 -13.61 4.46 3.05
C TYR A 30 -13.40 3.61 4.32
N ASP A 31 -14.02 4.01 5.41
CA ASP A 31 -13.94 3.30 6.70
C ASP A 31 -14.48 1.86 6.63
N ASP A 32 -15.43 1.58 5.73
CA ASP A 32 -16.02 0.25 5.55
C ASP A 32 -15.07 -0.76 4.88
N GLU A 33 -14.03 -0.28 4.18
CA GLU A 33 -13.08 -1.16 3.49
C GLU A 33 -12.18 -1.89 4.49
N GLY A 34 -11.94 -3.18 4.27
CA GLY A 34 -11.06 -3.96 5.14
C GLY A 34 -9.58 -3.59 4.96
N THR A 35 -8.79 -3.62 6.04
CA THR A 35 -7.33 -3.38 5.96
C THR A 35 -6.64 -4.36 5.01
N GLU A 36 -7.08 -5.62 4.97
CA GLU A 36 -6.53 -6.63 4.06
C GLU A 36 -6.85 -6.33 2.60
N TYR A 37 -8.06 -5.82 2.32
CA TYR A 37 -8.45 -5.40 0.98
C TYR A 37 -7.56 -4.25 0.48
N LEU A 38 -7.42 -3.20 1.30
CA LEU A 38 -6.56 -2.04 0.96
C LEU A 38 -5.09 -2.46 0.77
N ARG A 39 -4.63 -3.43 1.56
CA ARG A 39 -3.28 -3.99 1.42
C ARG A 39 -3.09 -4.71 0.08
N ASP A 40 -4.10 -5.46 -0.37
CA ASP A 40 -4.08 -6.16 -1.64
C ASP A 40 -4.08 -5.17 -2.82
N VAL A 41 -4.91 -4.11 -2.73
CA VAL A 41 -4.92 -3.01 -3.72
C VAL A 41 -3.54 -2.37 -3.83
N LEU A 42 -2.93 -1.98 -2.70
CA LEU A 42 -1.59 -1.40 -2.67
C LEU A 42 -0.55 -2.33 -3.29
N ARG A 43 -0.61 -3.63 -2.97
CA ARG A 43 0.30 -4.62 -3.54
C ARG A 43 0.15 -4.70 -5.06
N LYS A 44 -1.09 -4.78 -5.54
CA LYS A 44 -1.40 -4.87 -6.97
C LYS A 44 -0.96 -3.62 -7.73
N ASP A 45 -1.13 -2.44 -7.16
CA ASP A 45 -0.70 -1.19 -7.80
C ASP A 45 0.82 -1.12 -7.94
N ILE A 46 1.55 -1.65 -6.97
CA ILE A 46 3.01 -1.77 -7.06
C ILE A 46 3.41 -2.82 -8.09
N GLU A 47 2.77 -4.00 -8.09
CA GLU A 47 3.05 -5.08 -9.05
C GLU A 47 2.75 -4.68 -10.50
N THR A 48 1.71 -3.87 -10.71
CA THR A 48 1.31 -3.37 -12.03
C THR A 48 2.06 -2.10 -12.44
N GLY A 49 2.84 -1.49 -11.54
CA GLY A 49 3.61 -0.29 -11.79
C GLY A 49 2.81 1.01 -11.76
N VAL A 50 1.57 0.99 -11.25
CA VAL A 50 0.77 2.19 -10.95
C VAL A 50 1.45 3.01 -9.85
N LEU A 51 1.95 2.33 -8.82
CA LEU A 51 2.72 2.93 -7.74
C LEU A 51 4.17 2.43 -7.77
N PRO A 52 5.17 3.30 -7.63
CA PRO A 52 6.55 2.86 -7.50
C PRO A 52 6.78 2.26 -6.10
N GLU A 53 7.65 1.25 -5.98
CA GLU A 53 7.99 0.62 -4.69
C GLU A 53 8.50 1.62 -3.63
N SER A 54 9.02 2.78 -4.07
CA SER A 54 9.50 3.86 -3.21
C SER A 54 8.42 4.56 -2.37
N VAL A 55 7.12 4.35 -2.67
CA VAL A 55 6.03 4.91 -1.84
C VAL A 55 5.91 4.20 -0.50
N ILE A 56 6.45 2.98 -0.40
CA ILE A 56 6.47 2.22 0.85
C ILE A 56 7.58 2.82 1.73
N PRO A 57 7.26 3.42 2.89
CA PRO A 57 8.29 3.87 3.80
C PRO A 57 9.16 2.68 4.19
N ALA A 58 10.48 2.86 4.16
CA ALA A 58 11.38 1.89 4.75
C ALA A 58 10.98 1.77 6.23
N ALA A 59 10.54 0.57 6.65
CA ALA A 59 10.17 0.33 8.03
C ALA A 59 11.31 0.80 8.94
N ALA A 60 11.03 1.76 9.80
CA ALA A 60 11.98 2.29 10.79
C ALA A 60 12.20 1.29 11.92
#